data_AF-A0A7S0QVU7-F1
#
_entry.id   AF-A0A7S0QVU7-F1
#
_cell.length_a   1.000
_cell.length_b   1.000
_cell.length_c   1.000
_cell.angle_alpha   90.00
_cell.angle_beta   90.00
_cell.angle_gamma   90.00
#
_symmetry.space_group_name_H-M   'P 1'
#
loop_
_entity.id
_entity.type
_entity.pdbx_description
1 polymer ?
#
loop_
_entity_poly.entity_id
_entity_poly.type
_entity_poly.pdbx_seq_one_letter_code
_entity_poly.pdbx_strand_id
1 'polypeptide(L)'
;PPPMGRLTIQGELFFDPAKANTKLQAELIVIAAGTNGPPGVLRAGTPEAPFPGVAIVQLNGNFGSPTYAMDDNRDPGNMAIVVLGELLLYGPERSPAVGSHLHLAERASA
;
A
#
# COMPACT_ATOMS: atom_id res chain seq x y z
N PRO A 1 7.71 13.80 13.74
CA PRO A 1 6.30 13.34 13.91
C PRO A 1 6.33 11.85 14.25
N PRO A 2 5.44 11.34 15.11
CA PRO A 2 5.34 9.90 15.34
C PRO A 2 4.97 9.16 14.05
N PRO A 3 5.38 7.89 13.89
CA PRO A 3 5.01 7.09 12.73
C PRO A 3 3.49 6.90 12.63
N MET A 4 2.97 6.79 11.40
CA MET A 4 1.54 6.57 11.18
C MET A 4 1.17 5.13 11.54
N GLY A 5 0.28 4.93 12.51
CA GLY A 5 -0.19 3.60 12.91
C GLY A 5 -1.07 2.94 11.85
N ARG A 6 -2.21 3.54 11.51
CA ARG A 6 -3.15 3.00 10.51
C ARG A 6 -3.51 4.02 9.45
N LEU A 7 -3.45 3.61 8.19
CA LEU A 7 -4.03 4.31 7.05
C LEU A 7 -5.22 3.53 6.50
N THR A 8 -6.39 4.16 6.43
CA THR A 8 -7.56 3.59 5.76
C THR A 8 -7.88 4.40 4.51
N ILE A 9 -7.89 3.75 3.36
CA ILE A 9 -8.17 4.32 2.05
C ILE A 9 -9.63 3.97 1.71
N GLN A 10 -10.52 4.95 1.79
CA GLN A 10 -11.95 4.81 1.47
C GLN A 10 -12.33 5.42 0.12
N GLY A 11 -11.48 6.28 -0.42
CA GLY A 11 -11.59 6.84 -1.77
C GLY A 11 -10.33 6.51 -2.57
N GLU A 12 -9.93 7.38 -3.49
CA GLU A 12 -8.72 7.15 -4.29
C GLU A 12 -7.49 7.81 -3.66
N LEU A 13 -6.44 7.03 -3.49
CA LEU A 13 -5.09 7.50 -3.18
C LEU A 13 -4.16 7.07 -4.31
N PHE A 14 -3.48 8.03 -4.94
CA PHE A 14 -2.56 7.75 -6.03
C PHE A 14 -1.17 8.34 -5.79
N PHE A 15 -0.15 7.64 -6.27
CA PHE A 15 1.20 8.17 -6.33
C PHE A 15 1.30 9.23 -7.43
N ASP A 16 1.77 10.42 -7.05
CA ASP A 16 2.02 11.53 -7.98
C ASP A 16 3.16 11.16 -8.95
N PRO A 17 2.91 11.07 -10.27
CA PRO A 17 3.92 10.70 -11.26
C PRO A 17 5.07 11.72 -11.36
N ALA A 18 4.87 12.97 -10.92
CA ALA A 18 5.94 13.97 -10.85
C ALA A 18 6.91 13.72 -9.68
N LYS A 19 6.54 12.86 -8.72
CA LYS A 19 7.34 12.58 -7.51
C LYS A 19 7.84 11.14 -7.49
N ALA A 20 8.80 10.87 -8.38
CA ALA A 20 9.54 9.62 -8.37
C ALA A 20 10.16 9.39 -6.98
N ASN A 21 9.93 8.21 -6.39
CA ASN A 21 10.41 7.77 -5.07
C ASN A 21 9.61 8.27 -3.85
N THR A 22 8.36 8.69 -4.04
CA THR A 22 7.44 8.94 -2.92
C THR A 22 7.20 7.66 -2.10
N LYS A 23 7.18 7.80 -0.77
CA LYS A 23 6.92 6.72 0.17
C LYS A 23 5.57 6.87 0.84
N LEU A 24 4.77 5.82 0.80
CA LEU A 24 3.61 5.65 1.66
C LEU A 24 4.04 4.81 2.87
N GLN A 25 3.88 5.35 4.09
CA GLN A 25 4.36 4.69 5.31
C GLN A 25 3.23 4.61 6.34
N ALA A 26 2.91 3.40 6.80
CA ALA A 26 2.02 3.15 7.92
C ALA A 26 2.24 1.73 8.48
N GLU A 27 1.86 1.46 9.73
CA GLU A 27 2.02 0.12 10.30
C GLU A 27 1.01 -0.85 9.65
N LEU A 28 -0.22 -0.38 9.48
CA LEU A 28 -1.29 -1.04 8.76
C LEU A 28 -1.88 -0.13 7.67
N ILE A 29 -1.99 -0.65 6.45
CA ILE A 29 -2.72 0.00 5.35
C ILE A 29 -3.95 -0.85 5.01
N VAL A 30 -5.13 -0.24 4.99
CA VAL A 30 -6.38 -0.89 4.61
C VAL A 30 -6.99 -0.18 3.42
N ILE A 31 -7.15 -0.87 2.29
CA ILE A 31 -7.93 -0.41 1.14
C ILE A 31 -9.34 -0.96 1.32
N ALA A 32 -10.31 -0.10 1.64
CA ALA A 32 -11.65 -0.51 2.03
C ALA A 32 -12.50 -0.99 0.84
N ALA A 33 -13.41 -1.95 1.08
CA ALA A 33 -14.31 -2.49 0.03
C ALA A 33 -15.35 -1.49 -0.48
N GLY A 34 -15.59 -0.40 0.25
CA GLY A 34 -16.76 0.48 0.04
C GLY A 34 -18.02 -0.19 0.59
N THR A 35 -18.71 0.47 1.52
CA THR A 35 -19.95 -0.06 2.11
C THR A 35 -21.20 0.57 1.51
N ASN A 36 -21.11 1.84 1.09
CA ASN A 36 -22.21 2.62 0.49
C ASN A 36 -21.73 3.49 -0.69
N GLY A 37 -20.62 3.12 -1.30
CA GLY A 37 -19.94 3.90 -2.35
C GLY A 37 -18.89 3.05 -3.06
N PRO A 38 -18.14 3.63 -4.01
CA PRO A 38 -17.06 2.91 -4.67
C PRO A 38 -16.03 2.40 -3.65
N PRO A 39 -15.32 1.30 -3.96
CA PRO A 39 -14.23 0.83 -3.11
C PRO A 39 -13.13 1.89 -3.00
N GLY A 40 -12.35 1.81 -1.94
CA GLY A 40 -11.09 2.51 -1.88
C GLY A 40 -10.13 1.99 -2.95
N VAL A 41 -9.27 2.86 -3.45
CA VAL A 41 -8.29 2.53 -4.49
C VAL A 41 -6.92 3.05 -4.07
N LEU A 42 -5.91 2.18 -4.07
CA LEU A 42 -4.51 2.59 -4.07
C LEU A 42 -3.92 2.39 -5.47
N ARG A 43 -3.48 3.48 -6.11
CA ARG A 43 -3.05 3.47 -7.51
C ARG A 43 -1.62 4.00 -7.70
N ALA A 44 -0.85 3.36 -8.56
CA ALA A 44 0.36 3.91 -9.15
C ALA A 44 0.30 3.77 -10.67
N GLY A 45 0.23 4.88 -11.39
CA GLY A 45 0.11 4.89 -12.87
C GLY A 45 -1.27 4.44 -13.40
N THR A 46 -1.37 4.34 -14.71
CA THR A 46 -2.50 3.75 -15.46
C THR A 46 -1.98 2.85 -16.57
N PRO A 47 -2.84 2.05 -17.24
CA PRO A 47 -2.42 1.28 -18.41
C PRO A 47 -1.77 2.14 -19.51
N GLU A 48 -2.30 3.34 -19.75
CA GLU A 48 -1.83 4.26 -20.80
C GLU A 48 -0.62 5.11 -20.36
N ALA A 49 -0.47 5.32 -19.05
CA ALA A 49 0.60 6.10 -18.45
C ALA A 49 1.17 5.38 -17.21
N PRO A 50 2.06 4.39 -17.40
CA PRO A 50 2.68 3.69 -16.28
C PRO A 50 3.45 4.64 -15.36
N PHE A 51 3.51 4.32 -14.07
CA PHE A 51 4.22 5.13 -13.08
C PHE A 51 5.72 5.19 -13.42
N PRO A 52 6.30 6.39 -13.63
CA PRO A 52 7.64 6.53 -14.20
C PRO A 52 8.78 6.23 -13.21
N GLY A 53 8.48 6.09 -11.91
CA GLY A 53 9.46 5.91 -10.84
C GLY A 53 9.23 4.67 -9.99
N VAL A 54 9.77 4.68 -8.77
CA VAL A 54 9.51 3.65 -7.76
C VAL A 54 8.44 4.14 -6.79
N ALA A 55 7.29 3.47 -6.74
CA ALA A 55 6.29 3.68 -5.71
C ALA A 55 6.64 2.77 -4.52
N ILE A 56 6.92 3.36 -3.36
CA ILE A 56 7.33 2.60 -2.18
C ILE A 56 6.19 2.59 -1.18
N VAL A 57 5.70 1.40 -0.85
CA VAL A 57 4.84 1.19 0.32
C VAL A 57 5.68 0.51 1.39
N GLN A 58 5.86 1.19 2.52
CA GLN A 58 6.68 0.70 3.62
C GLN A 58 5.81 0.51 4.85
N LEU A 59 5.70 -0.74 5.28
CA LEU A 59 5.07 -1.09 6.54
C LEU A 59 6.11 -0.96 7.66
N ASN A 60 5.76 -0.25 8.72
CA ASN A 60 6.68 0.08 9.81
C ASN A 60 6.20 -0.41 11.19
N GLY A 61 5.23 -1.33 11.22
CA GLY A 61 4.86 -2.03 12.44
C GLY A 61 5.97 -2.95 12.94
N ASN A 62 5.88 -3.34 14.21
CA ASN A 62 6.83 -4.25 14.85
C ASN A 62 6.13 -5.24 15.78
N PHE A 63 6.85 -6.23 16.30
CA PHE A 63 6.34 -7.10 17.35
C PHE A 63 6.04 -6.27 18.61
N GLY A 64 4.76 -6.00 18.88
CA GLY A 64 4.31 -5.11 19.96
C GLY A 64 3.49 -3.90 19.51
N SER A 65 3.49 -3.56 18.21
CA SER A 65 2.55 -2.57 17.66
C SER A 65 1.09 -2.99 17.92
N PRO A 66 0.17 -2.04 18.21
CA PRO A 66 -1.24 -2.35 18.43
C PRO A 66 -1.82 -3.15 17.26
N THR A 67 -2.54 -4.22 17.57
CA THR A 67 -3.33 -4.93 16.55
C THR A 67 -4.59 -4.12 16.26
N TYR A 68 -4.97 -4.07 14.98
CA TYR A 68 -6.18 -3.38 14.56
C TYR A 68 -7.20 -4.44 14.17
N ALA A 69 -8.15 -4.68 15.06
CA ALA A 69 -9.29 -5.54 14.76
C ALA A 69 -10.04 -5.00 13.54
N MET A 70 -10.28 -5.88 12.57
CA MET A 70 -11.21 -5.62 11.48
C MET A 70 -12.59 -6.13 11.84
N ASP A 71 -13.61 -5.56 11.18
CA ASP A 71 -15.04 -5.75 11.48
C ASP A 71 -15.50 -7.23 11.54
N ASP A 72 -14.75 -8.16 10.92
CA ASP A 72 -15.03 -9.60 10.88
C ASP A 72 -14.20 -10.45 11.87
N ASN A 73 -13.67 -9.87 12.94
CA ASN A 73 -12.78 -10.57 13.88
C ASN A 73 -11.48 -11.08 13.21
N ARG A 74 -11.11 -10.48 12.07
CA ARG A 74 -9.84 -10.71 11.39
C ARG A 74 -8.79 -9.81 12.03
N ASP A 75 -7.69 -10.41 12.45
CA ASP A 75 -6.48 -9.71 12.87
C ASP A 75 -5.44 -9.86 11.75
N PRO A 76 -5.25 -8.83 10.90
CA PRO A 76 -4.22 -8.88 9.85
C PRO A 76 -2.81 -8.77 10.43
N GLY A 77 -2.67 -8.63 11.75
CA GLY A 77 -1.45 -8.24 12.41
C GLY A 77 -1.20 -6.74 12.27
N ASN A 78 0.00 -6.34 12.66
CA ASN A 78 0.39 -4.94 12.80
C ASN A 78 1.41 -4.48 11.74
N MET A 79 1.71 -5.32 10.75
CA MET A 79 2.58 -5.02 9.62
C MET A 79 1.97 -5.61 8.36
N ALA A 80 0.87 -5.02 7.89
CA ALA A 80 0.11 -5.56 6.76
C ALA A 80 -0.42 -4.49 5.80
N ILE A 81 -0.58 -4.88 4.54
CA ILE A 81 -1.49 -4.22 3.59
C ILE A 81 -2.69 -5.16 3.41
N VAL A 82 -3.87 -4.67 3.72
CA VAL A 82 -5.12 -5.40 3.51
C VAL A 82 -5.88 -4.76 2.37
N VAL A 83 -6.16 -5.56 1.33
CA VAL A 83 -6.82 -5.12 0.11
C VAL A 83 -8.23 -5.70 0.08
N LEU A 84 -9.22 -4.87 0.43
CA LEU A 84 -10.65 -5.20 0.29
C LEU A 84 -11.31 -4.42 -0.86
N GLY A 85 -10.74 -3.28 -1.24
CA GLY A 85 -11.03 -2.53 -2.47
C GLY A 85 -10.05 -2.88 -3.59
N GLU A 86 -9.47 -1.87 -4.25
CA GLU A 86 -8.60 -2.06 -5.41
C GLU A 86 -7.14 -1.62 -5.16
N LEU A 87 -6.19 -2.48 -5.57
CA LEU A 87 -4.77 -2.16 -5.66
C LEU A 87 -4.34 -2.21 -7.12
N LEU A 88 -4.08 -1.05 -7.71
CA LEU A 88 -3.81 -0.89 -9.14
C LEU A 88 -2.40 -0.35 -9.37
N LEU A 89 -1.48 -1.22 -9.80
CA LEU A 89 -0.06 -0.90 -9.96
C LEU A 89 0.37 -1.09 -11.42
N TYR A 90 0.67 0.01 -12.09
CA TYR A 90 1.17 0.06 -13.46
C TYR A 90 2.57 0.65 -13.45
N GLY A 91 3.56 -0.16 -13.78
CA GLY A 91 4.95 0.28 -13.99
C GLY A 91 5.37 0.05 -15.44
N PRO A 92 6.46 0.67 -15.90
CA PRO A 92 7.00 0.38 -17.21
C PRO A 92 7.33 -1.12 -17.31
N GLU A 93 7.05 -1.75 -18.45
CA GLU A 93 7.53 -3.09 -18.72
C GLU A 93 9.06 -3.09 -18.56
N ARG A 94 9.56 -3.78 -17.55
CA ARG A 94 10.98 -4.11 -17.49
C ARG A 94 11.16 -5.39 -18.29
N SER A 95 12.17 -5.38 -19.16
CA SER A 95 12.56 -6.52 -19.99
C SER A 95 12.47 -7.84 -19.19
N PRO A 96 11.99 -8.95 -19.78
CA PRO A 96 11.61 -10.18 -19.07
C PRO A 96 12.74 -10.87 -18.27
N ALA A 97 13.98 -10.36 -18.35
CA ALA A 97 15.11 -10.79 -17.52
C ALA A 97 15.05 -10.27 -16.06
N VAL A 98 14.23 -9.26 -15.75
CA VAL A 98 14.05 -8.77 -14.39
C VAL A 98 12.55 -8.65 -14.13
N GLY A 99 11.98 -9.66 -13.50
CA GLY A 99 10.57 -9.69 -13.11
C GLY A 99 10.17 -8.39 -12.41
N SER A 100 8.98 -7.90 -12.72
CA SER A 100 8.30 -6.81 -12.02
C SER A 100 7.94 -7.28 -10.61
N HIS A 101 8.92 -7.24 -9.70
CA HIS A 101 8.70 -7.56 -8.30
C HIS A 101 8.08 -6.36 -7.58
N LEU A 102 6.96 -6.59 -6.88
CA LEU A 102 6.51 -5.71 -5.81
C LEU A 102 7.51 -5.84 -4.66
N HIS A 103 8.34 -4.81 -4.44
CA HIS A 103 9.24 -4.77 -3.28
C HIS A 103 8.44 -4.38 -2.03
N LEU A 104 7.86 -5.37 -1.35
CA LEU A 104 7.42 -5.23 0.03
C LEU A 104 8.68 -5.26 0.91
N ALA A 105 9.17 -4.10 1.32
CA ALA A 105 10.33 -4.01 2.20
C ALA A 105 9.90 -4.23 3.65
N GLU A 106 10.17 -5.41 4.18
CA GLU A 106 10.13 -5.71 5.62
C GLU A 106 11.44 -5.23 6.26
N ARG A 107 11.38 -4.47 7.37
CA ARG A 107 12.57 -4.23 8.20
C ARG A 107 12.61 -5.31 9.28
N ALA A 108 13.51 -6.28 9.13
CA ALA A 108 13.92 -7.11 10.26
C ALA A 108 14.55 -6.21 11.33
N SER A 109 13.99 -6.22 12.54
CA SER A 109 14.58 -5.55 13.70
C SER A 109 15.67 -6.45 14.28
N ALA A 110 16.85 -5.88 14.54
CA ALA A 110 17.98 -6.55 15.19
C ALA A 110 17.82 -6.61 16.71
#